data_AF-Q5C0A2-F1
#
_entry.id   AF-Q5C0A2-F1
#
_cell.length_a   1.000
_cell.length_b   1.000
_cell.length_c   1.000
_cell.angle_alpha   90.00
_cell.angle_beta   90.00
_cell.angle_gamma   90.00
#
_symmetry.space_group_name_H-M   'P 1'
#
loop_
_entity.id
_entity.type
_entity.pdbx_description
1 polymer ?
#
loop_
_entity_poly.entity_id
_entity_poly.type
_entity_poly.pdbx_seq_one_letter_code
_entity_poly.pdbx_strand_id
1 'polypeptide(L)'
;KPALQEAEDALNTIKPGDIATVRRLGKPPHLIMRIMDCVLLLFQRHFELHQPDPERTCPKPNWSESLKLMTNTGFLSMLMSFPKDSINGETVELLEPYLNMEDYTLEVGKKVCGNVAGLLSWTKAMAYFYTINKDVLPMKDNLVKQEARLAKAMSDLNDAQAILDEKEHELAKVQAVYEEALRKKNALLEDAELCRRK
;
A
#
# COMPACT_ATOMS: atom_id res chain seq x y z
N LYS A 1 0.14 -5.27 5.47
CA LYS A 1 -0.88 -5.30 6.54
C LYS A 1 -0.56 -6.33 7.64
N PRO A 2 -0.38 -7.64 7.39
CA PRO A 2 -0.14 -8.62 8.47
C PRO A 2 1.12 -8.34 9.29
N ALA A 3 2.25 -8.06 8.63
CA ALA A 3 3.53 -7.76 9.32
C ALA A 3 3.47 -6.48 10.18
N LEU A 4 2.61 -5.51 9.83
CA LEU A 4 2.44 -4.29 10.60
C LEU A 4 1.64 -4.56 11.88
N GLN A 5 0.55 -5.31 11.75
CA GLN A 5 -0.27 -5.70 12.90
C GLN A 5 0.53 -6.54 13.89
N GLU A 6 1.30 -7.51 13.40
CA GLU A 6 2.15 -8.35 14.25
C GLU A 6 3.20 -7.52 15.02
N ALA A 7 3.77 -6.49 14.38
CA ALA A 7 4.68 -5.57 15.05
C ALA A 7 3.98 -4.71 16.11
N GLU A 8 2.77 -4.20 15.85
CA GLU A 8 1.98 -3.43 16.82
C GLU A 8 1.54 -4.30 18.00
N ASP A 9 1.13 -5.54 17.74
CA ASP A 9 0.79 -6.53 18.78
C ASP A 9 2.02 -6.86 19.62
N ALA A 10 3.18 -7.03 18.99
CA ALA A 10 4.44 -7.23 19.70
C ALA A 10 4.79 -6.03 20.60
N LEU A 11 4.58 -4.79 20.15
CA LEU A 11 4.74 -3.60 21.00
C LEU A 11 3.78 -3.60 22.19
N ASN A 12 2.53 -4.02 22.01
CA ASN A 12 1.56 -4.11 23.10
C ASN A 12 1.97 -5.10 24.21
N THR A 13 2.85 -6.06 23.89
CA THR A 13 3.40 -6.98 24.91
C THR A 13 4.53 -6.37 25.74
N ILE A 14 5.15 -5.28 25.27
CA ILE A 14 6.27 -4.63 25.96
C ILE A 14 5.74 -3.78 27.11
N LYS A 15 6.23 -4.04 28.32
CA LYS A 15 5.81 -3.31 29.52
C LYS A 15 6.77 -2.15 29.83
N PRO A 16 6.31 -1.10 30.53
CA PRO A 16 7.19 -0.02 31.00
C PRO A 16 8.39 -0.52 31.83
N GLY A 17 8.21 -1.60 32.59
CA GLY A 17 9.29 -2.24 33.37
C GLY A 17 10.40 -2.84 32.51
N ASP A 18 10.06 -3.27 31.29
CA ASP A 18 11.02 -3.84 30.34
C ASP A 18 11.94 -2.74 29.79
N ILE A 19 11.35 -1.62 29.38
CA ILE A 19 12.10 -0.42 28.98
C ILE A 19 12.95 0.10 30.14
N ALA A 20 12.43 0.11 31.37
CA ALA A 20 13.21 0.50 32.55
C ALA A 20 14.42 -0.42 32.79
N THR A 21 14.31 -1.71 32.49
CA THR A 21 15.42 -2.66 32.61
C THR A 21 16.49 -2.40 31.57
N VAL A 22 16.09 -2.14 30.32
CA VAL A 22 17.00 -1.76 29.23
C VAL A 22 17.76 -0.48 29.55
N ARG A 23 17.09 0.53 30.11
CA ARG A 23 17.70 1.80 30.53
C ARG A 23 18.77 1.63 31.62
N ARG A 24 18.67 0.60 32.45
CA ARG A 24 19.62 0.31 33.53
C ARG A 24 20.85 -0.48 33.05
N LEU A 25 20.87 -0.96 31.81
CA LEU A 25 22.03 -1.63 31.25
C LEU A 25 23.15 -0.61 31.03
N GLY A 26 24.21 -0.67 31.84
CA GLY A 26 25.36 0.21 31.68
C GLY A 26 26.10 0.00 30.36
N LYS A 27 26.13 -1.23 29.86
CA LYS A 27 26.58 -1.60 28.51
C LYS A 27 25.57 -2.59 27.91
N PRO A 28 24.60 -2.11 27.12
CA PRO A 28 23.63 -2.99 26.49
C PRO A 28 24.33 -3.88 25.44
N PRO A 29 23.77 -5.07 25.14
CA PRO A 29 24.20 -5.83 23.98
C PRO A 29 24.09 -4.99 22.70
N HIS A 30 25.04 -5.15 21.79
CA HIS A 30 25.14 -4.34 20.57
C HIS A 30 23.88 -4.39 19.69
N LEU A 31 23.19 -5.53 19.67
CA LEU A 31 21.91 -5.66 18.97
C LEU A 31 20.84 -4.71 19.54
N ILE A 32 20.77 -4.56 20.86
CA ILE A 32 19.82 -3.64 21.51
C ILE A 32 20.14 -2.19 21.17
N MET A 33 21.43 -1.83 21.14
CA MET A 33 21.86 -0.49 20.76
C MET A 33 21.45 -0.17 19.31
N ARG A 34 21.69 -1.09 18.37
CA ARG A 34 21.29 -0.96 16.96
C ARG A 34 19.78 -0.89 16.74
N ILE A 35 19.00 -1.69 17.48
CA ILE A 35 17.52 -1.58 17.46
C ILE A 35 17.10 -0.17 17.87
N MET A 36 17.73 0.38 18.91
CA MET A 36 17.41 1.73 19.38
C MET A 36 17.87 2.83 18.43
N ASP A 37 19.00 2.65 17.73
CA ASP A 37 19.41 3.55 16.64
C ASP A 37 18.36 3.55 15.52
N CYS A 38 17.81 2.38 15.16
CA CYS A 38 16.73 2.29 14.19
C CYS A 38 15.48 3.04 14.67
N VAL A 39 15.15 2.98 15.96
CA VAL A 39 14.07 3.75 16.54
C VAL A 39 14.37 5.26 16.45
N LEU A 40 15.59 5.71 16.77
CA LEU A 40 15.98 7.12 16.65
C LEU A 40 15.83 7.64 15.20
N LEU A 41 16.28 6.84 14.22
CA LEU A 41 16.17 7.15 12.80
C LEU A 41 14.70 7.28 12.37
N LEU A 42 13.83 6.35 12.80
CA LEU A 42 12.40 6.42 12.51
C LEU A 42 11.74 7.68 13.12
N PHE A 43 12.16 8.10 14.31
CA PHE A 43 11.70 9.35 14.91
C PHE A 43 12.41 10.61 14.38
N GLN A 44 13.29 10.47 13.37
CA GLN A 44 14.10 11.55 12.79
C GLN A 44 14.78 12.42 13.86
N ARG A 45 15.22 11.77 14.95
CA ARG A 45 15.97 12.43 16.02
C ARG A 45 17.41 12.65 15.57
N HIS A 46 18.10 13.54 16.29
CA HIS A 46 19.50 13.80 15.99
C HIS A 46 20.30 12.49 16.05
N PHE A 47 20.87 12.14 14.90
CA PHE A 47 21.76 11.01 14.74
C PHE A 47 23.12 11.57 14.35
N GLU A 48 24.17 11.25 15.10
CA GLU A 48 25.53 11.58 14.67
C GLU A 48 25.84 10.73 13.44
N LEU A 49 26.31 11.38 12.36
CA LEU A 49 26.56 10.73 11.09
C LEU A 49 27.42 9.47 11.27
N HIS A 50 26.93 8.40 10.63
CA HIS A 50 27.43 7.03 10.60
C HIS A 50 28.97 6.95 10.61
N GLN A 51 29.55 6.87 11.81
CA GLN A 51 30.95 6.51 11.95
C GLN A 51 31.03 4.97 11.90
N PRO A 52 31.83 4.38 10.99
CA PRO A 52 32.07 2.96 11.01
C PRO A 52 32.71 2.59 12.35
N ASP A 53 32.18 1.56 13.02
CA ASP A 53 32.77 1.08 14.26
C ASP A 53 34.15 0.46 13.96
N PRO A 54 35.23 0.92 14.62
CA PRO A 54 36.57 0.40 14.36
C PRO A 54 36.76 -1.06 14.78
N GLU A 55 35.88 -1.61 15.63
CA GLU A 55 35.97 -2.97 16.17
C GLU A 55 34.94 -3.93 15.54
N ARG A 56 33.93 -3.41 14.82
CA ARG A 56 32.82 -4.20 14.30
C ARG A 56 32.36 -3.73 12.93
N THR A 57 31.92 -4.65 12.08
CA THR A 57 31.28 -4.35 10.79
C THR A 57 29.86 -3.84 10.98
N CYS A 58 29.67 -2.81 11.80
CA CYS A 58 28.40 -2.19 12.04
C CYS A 58 28.52 -0.70 12.40
N PRO A 59 27.42 0.05 12.29
CA PRO A 59 27.43 1.48 12.60
C PRO A 59 27.68 1.67 14.09
N LYS A 60 28.52 2.64 14.45
CA LYS A 60 28.76 2.98 15.86
C LYS A 60 27.44 3.41 16.51
N PRO A 61 26.96 2.70 17.55
CA PRO A 61 25.65 3.01 18.10
C PRO A 61 25.61 4.31 18.90
N ASN A 62 24.52 5.07 18.80
CA ASN A 62 24.30 6.27 19.61
C ASN A 62 23.42 5.96 20.83
N TRP A 63 24.03 5.29 21.81
CA TRP A 63 23.33 4.92 23.04
C TRP A 63 22.91 6.11 23.89
N SER A 64 23.66 7.21 23.87
CA SER A 64 23.35 8.40 24.68
C SER A 64 22.01 9.00 24.27
N GLU A 65 21.80 9.20 22.96
CA GLU A 65 20.52 9.70 22.42
C GLU A 65 19.39 8.67 22.59
N SER A 66 19.69 7.39 22.41
CA SER A 66 18.74 6.31 22.63
C SER A 66 18.21 6.30 24.07
N LEU A 67 19.10 6.53 25.04
CA LEU A 67 18.76 6.60 26.45
C LEU A 67 17.91 7.81 26.79
N LYS A 68 18.17 8.97 26.16
CA LYS A 68 17.32 10.17 26.29
C LYS A 68 15.91 9.90 25.78
N LEU A 69 15.76 9.24 24.63
CA LEU A 69 14.46 8.90 24.07
C LEU A 69 13.68 7.93 24.98
N MET A 70 14.31 6.86 25.47
CA MET A 70 13.66 5.88 26.36
C MET A 70 13.33 6.45 27.75
N THR A 71 14.00 7.51 28.18
CA THR A 71 13.73 8.16 29.47
C THR A 71 12.41 8.94 29.45
N ASN A 72 11.91 9.27 28.27
CA ASN A 72 10.58 9.87 28.12
C ASN A 72 9.50 8.88 28.60
N THR A 73 8.68 9.29 29.56
CA THR A 73 7.58 8.47 30.13
C THR A 73 6.54 8.09 29.08
N GLY A 74 6.40 8.89 28.01
CA GLY A 74 5.53 8.62 26.87
C GLY A 74 6.14 7.74 25.78
N PHE A 75 7.33 7.15 25.96
CA PHE A 75 8.03 6.43 24.89
C PHE A 75 7.20 5.32 24.24
N LEU A 76 6.58 4.44 25.03
CA LEU A 76 5.72 3.37 24.49
C LEU A 76 4.50 3.94 23.76
N SER A 77 3.89 4.99 24.30
CA SER A 77 2.77 5.68 23.64
C SER A 77 3.19 6.27 22.29
N MET A 78 4.38 6.89 22.21
CA MET A 78 4.91 7.44 20.96
C MET A 78 5.15 6.35 19.90
N LEU A 79 5.57 5.15 20.31
CA LEU A 79 5.73 4.01 19.39
C LEU A 79 4.38 3.52 18.86
N MET A 80 3.37 3.44 19.72
CA MET A 80 2.01 3.03 19.35
C MET A 80 1.32 4.06 18.44
N SER A 81 1.50 5.35 18.72
CA SER A 81 0.94 6.46 17.93
C SER A 81 1.89 7.01 16.86
N PHE A 82 2.91 6.24 16.48
CA PHE A 82 3.93 6.68 15.55
C PHE A 82 3.32 7.10 14.20
N PRO A 83 3.59 8.31 13.69
CA PRO A 83 3.05 8.79 12.42
C PRO A 83 3.74 8.09 11.24
N LYS A 84 3.20 6.95 10.81
CA LYS A 84 3.81 6.08 9.78
C LYS A 84 4.04 6.78 8.44
N ASP A 85 3.22 7.79 8.12
CA ASP A 85 3.34 8.60 6.90
C ASP A 85 4.50 9.60 6.96
N SER A 86 5.15 9.79 8.13
CA SER A 86 6.36 10.61 8.26
C SER A 86 7.63 9.91 7.77
N ILE A 87 7.58 8.59 7.57
CA ILE A 87 8.72 7.82 7.06
C ILE A 87 8.99 8.25 5.62
N ASN A 88 10.23 8.59 5.31
CA ASN A 88 10.68 8.97 3.98
C ASN A 88 11.78 8.01 3.47
N GLY A 89 12.13 8.14 2.20
CA GLY A 89 13.11 7.27 1.54
C GLY A 89 14.48 7.31 2.22
N GLU A 90 14.95 8.51 2.56
CA GLU A 90 16.22 8.71 3.26
C GLU A 90 16.25 7.97 4.62
N THR A 91 15.16 8.00 5.37
CA THR A 91 15.04 7.30 6.65
C THR A 91 15.17 5.79 6.44
N VAL A 92 14.53 5.23 5.41
CA VAL A 92 14.62 3.79 5.10
C VAL A 92 16.00 3.41 4.61
N GLU A 93 16.62 4.22 3.74
CA GLU A 93 18.00 4.02 3.28
C GLU A 93 18.99 4.01 4.45
N LEU A 94 18.82 4.89 5.44
CA LEU A 94 19.63 4.90 6.66
C LEU A 94 19.39 3.68 7.56
N LEU A 95 18.21 3.06 7.50
CA LEU A 95 17.87 1.86 8.26
C LEU A 95 18.44 0.58 7.63
N GLU A 96 18.52 0.50 6.30
CA GLU A 96 18.93 -0.70 5.56
C GLU A 96 20.22 -1.36 6.08
N PRO A 97 21.32 -0.62 6.38
CA PRO A 97 22.54 -1.22 6.90
C PRO A 97 22.33 -1.99 8.22
N TYR A 98 21.39 -1.57 9.06
CA TYR A 98 21.06 -2.26 10.31
C TYR A 98 20.14 -3.46 10.06
N LEU A 99 19.09 -3.26 9.26
CA LEU A 99 18.03 -4.25 9.05
C LEU A 99 18.51 -5.48 8.26
N ASN A 100 19.52 -5.30 7.40
CA ASN A 100 20.10 -6.36 6.55
C ASN A 100 21.20 -7.16 7.25
N MET A 101 21.53 -6.86 8.51
CA MET A 101 22.52 -7.65 9.26
C MET A 101 21.95 -9.02 9.65
N GLU A 102 22.78 -10.06 9.53
CA GLU A 102 22.38 -11.46 9.78
C GLU A 102 21.84 -11.69 11.20
N ASP A 103 22.38 -10.95 12.18
CA ASP A 103 21.97 -11.05 13.58
C ASP A 103 20.76 -10.17 13.94
N TYR A 104 20.24 -9.38 12.98
CA TYR A 104 19.06 -8.54 13.15
C TYR A 104 17.78 -9.35 12.89
N THR A 105 17.57 -10.41 13.67
CA THR A 105 16.40 -11.31 13.56
C THR A 105 15.66 -11.42 14.89
N LEU A 106 14.36 -11.74 14.82
CA LEU A 106 13.52 -11.87 16.01
C LEU A 106 14.03 -12.98 16.95
N GLU A 107 14.59 -14.06 16.41
CA GLU A 107 15.15 -15.16 17.19
C GLU A 107 16.36 -14.73 18.02
N VAL A 108 17.30 -14.01 17.39
CA VAL A 108 18.48 -13.48 18.08
C VAL A 108 18.05 -12.41 19.08
N GLY A 109 17.12 -11.52 18.69
CA GLY A 109 16.53 -10.51 19.58
C GLY A 109 15.92 -11.13 20.83
N LYS A 110 15.15 -12.22 20.71
CA LYS A 110 14.56 -12.94 21.84
C LYS A 110 15.62 -13.54 22.78
N LYS A 111 16.71 -14.08 22.23
CA LYS A 111 17.83 -14.63 23.01
C LYS A 111 18.58 -13.55 23.79
N VAL A 112 18.76 -12.36 23.19
CA VAL A 112 19.51 -11.25 23.80
C VAL A 112 18.66 -10.50 24.82
N CYS A 113 17.44 -10.12 24.46
CA CYS A 113 16.51 -9.43 25.34
C CYS A 113 15.07 -9.70 24.88
N GLY A 114 14.48 -10.77 25.42
CA GLY A 114 13.12 -11.21 25.11
C GLY A 114 12.08 -10.08 25.06
N ASN A 115 12.16 -9.15 26.00
CA ASN A 115 11.17 -8.09 26.17
C ASN A 115 11.32 -6.93 25.16
N VAL A 116 12.45 -6.85 24.46
CA VAL A 116 12.76 -5.80 23.46
C VAL A 116 12.70 -6.35 22.03
N ALA A 117 12.59 -7.67 21.88
CA ALA A 117 12.51 -8.32 20.59
C ALA A 117 11.34 -7.81 19.72
N GLY A 118 10.26 -7.32 20.35
CA GLY A 118 9.15 -6.65 19.65
C GLY A 118 9.54 -5.35 18.95
N LEU A 119 10.48 -4.57 19.51
CA LEU A 119 11.00 -3.35 18.88
C LEU A 119 11.77 -3.67 17.59
N LEU A 120 12.49 -4.79 17.56
CA LEU A 120 13.16 -5.24 16.34
C LEU A 120 12.14 -5.48 15.22
N SER A 121 11.11 -6.28 15.48
CA SER A 121 10.05 -6.53 14.48
C SER A 121 9.35 -5.24 14.07
N TRP A 122 9.12 -4.33 15.01
CA TRP A 122 8.50 -3.05 14.75
C TRP A 122 9.30 -2.17 13.79
N THR A 123 10.62 -2.03 14.00
CA THR A 123 11.48 -1.25 13.09
C THR A 123 11.46 -1.81 11.66
N LYS A 124 11.51 -3.15 11.50
CA LYS A 124 11.37 -3.80 10.19
C LYS A 124 10.01 -3.53 9.55
N ALA A 125 8.93 -3.64 10.33
CA ALA A 125 7.59 -3.42 9.85
C ALA A 125 7.37 -1.96 9.39
N MET A 126 7.96 -0.97 10.07
CA MET A 126 7.91 0.43 9.65
C MET A 126 8.64 0.66 8.32
N ALA A 127 9.85 0.13 8.16
CA ALA A 127 10.60 0.24 6.90
C ALA A 127 9.84 -0.45 5.75
N TYR A 128 9.33 -1.66 5.98
CA TYR A 128 8.53 -2.38 4.99
C TYR A 128 7.22 -1.67 4.66
N PHE A 129 6.58 -1.04 5.64
CA PHE A 129 5.36 -0.25 5.43
C PHE A 129 5.62 0.88 4.43
N TYR A 130 6.71 1.62 4.58
CA TYR A 130 7.09 2.67 3.64
C TYR A 130 7.30 2.11 2.22
N THR A 131 8.08 1.04 2.07
CA THR A 131 8.35 0.43 0.76
C THR A 131 7.05 0.02 0.05
N ILE A 132 6.13 -0.62 0.77
CA ILE A 132 4.84 -1.01 0.20
C ILE A 132 3.95 0.20 -0.08
N ASN A 133 3.89 1.21 0.80
CA ASN A 133 3.06 2.39 0.57
C ASN A 133 3.54 3.21 -0.62
N LYS A 134 4.86 3.31 -0.82
CA LYS A 134 5.47 3.96 -1.99
C LYS A 134 4.97 3.35 -3.30
N ASP A 135 4.80 2.03 -3.35
CA ASP A 135 4.31 1.33 -4.54
C ASP A 135 2.78 1.33 -4.65
N VAL A 136 2.08 1.21 -3.51
CA VAL A 136 0.61 1.12 -3.46
C VAL A 136 -0.08 2.45 -3.75
N LEU A 137 0.50 3.59 -3.33
CA LEU A 137 -0.09 4.92 -3.58
C LEU A 137 -0.27 5.21 -5.08
N PRO A 138 0.77 5.07 -5.94
CA PRO A 138 0.62 5.19 -7.39
C PRO A 138 -0.40 4.22 -7.99
N MET A 139 -0.48 2.98 -7.48
CA MET A 139 -1.44 1.99 -7.96
C MET A 139 -2.88 2.40 -7.65
N LYS A 140 -3.15 2.94 -6.45
CA LYS A 140 -4.46 3.48 -6.09
C LYS A 140 -4.85 4.67 -6.95
N ASP A 141 -3.93 5.60 -7.18
CA ASP A 141 -4.18 6.76 -8.05
C ASP A 141 -4.48 6.33 -9.49
N ASN A 142 -3.76 5.31 -9.98
CA ASN A 142 -4.04 4.74 -11.30
C ASN A 142 -5.40 4.04 -11.32
N LEU A 143 -5.75 3.28 -10.29
CA LEU A 143 -7.05 2.62 -10.17
C LEU A 143 -8.20 3.63 -10.29
N VAL A 144 -8.16 4.72 -9.52
CA VAL A 144 -9.18 5.78 -9.58
C VAL A 144 -9.28 6.37 -11.00
N LYS A 145 -8.14 6.59 -11.67
CA LYS A 145 -8.13 7.07 -13.06
C LYS A 145 -8.76 6.07 -14.04
N GLN A 146 -8.49 4.77 -13.88
CA GLN A 146 -9.08 3.74 -14.75
C GLN A 146 -10.58 3.55 -14.47
N GLU A 147 -11.00 3.59 -13.21
CA GLU A 147 -12.42 3.54 -12.83
C GLU A 147 -13.20 4.71 -13.43
N ALA A 148 -12.65 5.92 -13.38
CA ALA A 148 -13.26 7.09 -14.02
C ALA A 148 -13.36 6.95 -15.55
N ARG A 149 -12.33 6.39 -16.20
CA ARG A 149 -12.35 6.10 -17.64
C ARG A 149 -13.38 5.04 -18.00
N LEU A 150 -13.47 3.98 -17.20
CA LEU A 150 -14.43 2.89 -17.39
C LEU A 150 -15.86 3.44 -17.25
N ALA A 151 -16.14 4.23 -16.22
CA ALA A 151 -17.45 4.84 -16.01
C ALA A 151 -17.87 5.70 -17.22
N LYS A 152 -16.94 6.48 -17.78
CA LYS A 152 -17.20 7.25 -19.01
C LYS A 152 -17.48 6.34 -20.21
N ALA A 153 -16.65 5.33 -20.43
CA ALA A 153 -16.82 4.40 -21.55
C ALA A 153 -18.14 3.62 -21.47
N MET A 154 -18.58 3.25 -20.26
CA MET A 154 -19.88 2.61 -20.04
C MET A 154 -21.04 3.57 -20.34
N SER A 155 -20.91 4.85 -20.00
CA SER A 155 -21.90 5.88 -20.38
C SER A 155 -21.98 6.01 -21.90
N ASP A 156 -20.84 6.19 -22.59
CA ASP A 156 -20.78 6.35 -24.03
C ASP A 156 -21.34 5.10 -24.76
N LEU A 157 -21.08 3.90 -24.24
CA LEU A 157 -21.63 2.65 -24.74
C LEU A 157 -23.16 2.61 -24.61
N ASN A 158 -23.70 2.98 -23.45
CA ASN A 158 -25.15 3.00 -23.22
C ASN A 158 -25.84 3.99 -24.15
N ASP A 159 -25.25 5.17 -24.37
CA ASP A 159 -25.78 6.18 -25.29
C ASP A 159 -25.76 5.67 -26.74
N ALA A 160 -24.66 5.04 -27.17
CA ALA A 160 -24.56 4.44 -28.49
C ALA A 160 -25.54 3.27 -28.68
N GLN A 161 -25.74 2.44 -27.66
CA GLN A 161 -26.72 1.35 -27.69
C GLN A 161 -28.15 1.89 -27.82
N ALA A 162 -28.49 2.96 -27.09
CA ALA A 162 -29.80 3.60 -27.20
C ALA A 162 -30.05 4.16 -28.62
N ILE A 163 -29.03 4.76 -29.25
CA ILE A 163 -29.11 5.23 -30.64
C ILE A 163 -29.29 4.05 -31.61
N LEU A 164 -28.56 2.95 -31.39
CA LEU A 164 -28.67 1.75 -32.22
C LEU A 164 -30.10 1.19 -32.15
N ASP A 165 -30.65 1.03 -30.96
CA ASP A 165 -32.00 0.50 -30.73
C ASP A 165 -33.07 1.38 -31.42
N GLU A 166 -32.93 2.71 -31.34
CA GLU A 166 -33.80 3.66 -32.05
C GLU A 166 -33.73 3.46 -33.57
N LYS A 167 -32.52 3.34 -34.13
CA LYS A 167 -32.32 3.17 -35.58
C LYS A 167 -32.79 1.82 -36.09
N GLU A 168 -32.60 0.75 -35.32
CA GLU A 168 -33.16 -0.57 -35.65
C GLU A 168 -34.69 -0.53 -35.67
N HIS A 169 -35.31 0.19 -34.74
CA HIS A 169 -36.75 0.37 -34.71
C HIS A 169 -37.28 1.18 -35.91
N GLU A 170 -36.61 2.28 -36.28
CA GLU A 170 -36.92 3.05 -37.49
C GLU A 170 -36.78 2.20 -38.76
N LEU A 171 -35.68 1.44 -38.87
CA LEU A 171 -35.41 0.58 -40.01
C LEU A 171 -36.52 -0.46 -40.17
N ALA A 172 -36.91 -1.13 -39.08
CA ALA A 172 -37.99 -2.12 -39.09
C ALA A 172 -39.32 -1.55 -39.61
N LYS A 173 -39.68 -0.31 -39.23
CA LYS A 173 -40.87 0.36 -39.75
C LYS A 173 -40.79 0.60 -41.25
N VAL A 174 -39.68 1.14 -41.74
CA VAL A 174 -39.49 1.42 -43.17
C VAL A 174 -39.49 0.13 -43.98
N GLN A 175 -38.87 -0.92 -43.46
CA GLN A 175 -38.82 -2.23 -44.10
C GLN A 175 -40.21 -2.84 -44.23
N ALA A 176 -41.05 -2.76 -43.20
CA ALA A 176 -42.44 -3.21 -43.25
C ALA A 176 -43.27 -2.46 -44.31
N VAL A 177 -43.12 -1.13 -44.39
CA VAL A 177 -43.82 -0.31 -45.40
C VAL A 177 -43.35 -0.66 -46.81
N TYR A 178 -42.05 -0.86 -47.00
CA TYR A 178 -41.47 -1.25 -48.28
C TYR A 178 -41.98 -2.61 -48.75
N GLU A 179 -42.01 -3.61 -47.86
CA GLU A 179 -42.55 -4.94 -48.14
C GLU A 179 -44.04 -4.89 -48.50
N GLU A 180 -44.84 -4.08 -47.78
CA GLU A 180 -46.25 -3.89 -48.11
C GLU A 180 -46.45 -3.25 -49.50
N ALA A 181 -45.64 -2.25 -49.83
CA ALA A 181 -45.68 -1.58 -51.13
C ALA A 181 -45.29 -2.53 -52.28
N LEU A 182 -44.25 -3.36 -52.08
CA LEU A 182 -43.85 -4.42 -53.00
C LEU A 182 -44.98 -5.42 -53.22
N ARG A 183 -45.64 -5.86 -52.14
CA ARG A 183 -46.77 -6.78 -52.21
C ARG A 183 -47.91 -6.20 -53.04
N LYS A 184 -48.27 -4.93 -52.80
CA LYS A 184 -49.31 -4.22 -53.58
C LYS A 184 -48.92 -4.07 -55.05
N LYS A 185 -47.67 -3.71 -55.35
CA LYS A 185 -47.16 -3.62 -56.72
C LYS A 185 -47.29 -4.95 -57.46
N ASN A 186 -46.86 -6.05 -56.83
CA ASN A 186 -46.90 -7.37 -57.45
C ASN A 186 -48.34 -7.82 -57.72
N ALA A 187 -49.26 -7.61 -56.77
CA ALA A 187 -50.68 -7.91 -56.97
C ALA A 187 -51.29 -7.12 -58.14
N LEU A 188 -50.98 -5.82 -58.26
CA LEU A 188 -51.44 -5.00 -59.39
C LEU A 188 -50.87 -5.45 -60.73
N LEU A 189 -49.61 -5.91 -60.77
CA LEU A 189 -49.00 -6.46 -61.97
C LEU A 189 -49.66 -7.77 -62.39
N GLU A 190 -49.93 -8.67 -61.44
CA GLU A 190 -50.65 -9.92 -61.69
C GLU A 190 -52.07 -9.67 -62.22
N ASP A 191 -52.82 -8.75 -61.59
CA ASP A 191 -54.16 -8.36 -62.06
C ASP A 191 -54.13 -7.75 -63.47
N ALA A 192 -53.14 -6.90 -63.75
CA ALA A 192 -52.96 -6.28 -65.07
C ALA A 192 -52.60 -7.31 -66.16
N GLU A 193 -51.84 -8.35 -65.82
CA GLU A 193 -51.58 -9.48 -66.73
C GLU A 193 -52.84 -10.32 -66.97
N LEU A 194 -53.60 -10.62 -65.92
CA LEU A 194 -54.87 -11.36 -66.02
C LEU A 194 -55.87 -10.65 -66.93
N CYS A 195 -56.00 -9.33 -66.82
CA CYS A 195 -56.85 -8.53 -67.69
C CYS A 195 -56.36 -8.49 -69.15
N ARG A 196 -55.04 -8.54 -69.39
CA ARG A 196 -54.48 -8.57 -70.75
C ARG A 196 -54.62 -9.91 -71.46
N ARG A 197 -54.80 -11.00 -70.71
CA ARG A 197 -54.98 -12.36 -71.24
C ARG A 197 -56.44 -12.75 -71.47
N LYS A 198 -57.40 -11.90 -71.06
CA LYS A 198 -58.83 -12.01 -71.38
C LYS A 198 -59.17 -11.20 -72.63
#